data_AF-A0A381ZET6-F1
#
_entry.id   AF-A0A381ZET6-F1
#
_cell.length_a   1.000
_cell.length_b   1.000
_cell.length_c   1.000
_cell.angle_alpha   90.00
_cell.angle_beta   90.00
_cell.angle_gamma   90.00
#
_symmetry.space_group_name_H-M   'P 1'
#
loop_
_entity.id
_entity.type
_entity.pdbx_description
1 polymer ?
#
loop_
_entity_poly.entity_id
_entity_poly.type
_entity_poly.pdbx_seq_one_letter_code
_entity_poly.pdbx_strand_id
1 'polypeptide(L)'
;VAQKLDHNLTLEKKSVVILPGQDAENPRSISRRVTSIVSAKAVELGRFNVIDRTQIESILAEQKLQLSGIVDENQIVELGHLAAADEALLVKIITFGQRGVPPKEKETEKDEEENEYDENLFEWIIKESVTAVIDKKLEDVERHPNNIQTIIQAEVRLLNIESGTSQNNFRITATHTGGNKTASLNRVLNQLSWQIGRNLREFYMIASEVIEKDGNDITILTGSDMGLEEGAIFEVNSPGREKKYKDRMVTLPGKPRALAKLTNIGENTSTARIIRQWKKVKAGHRANEMIYDPTATDFTINIRDQSNFNLTGKFWLSPFKKLAGALTGQLGTVKDTRDENDIFWGLGMEVKTKLLDLGKLQFSTGIHLPINLAFKYDDDNNFVSQTFINPSINLTSSIILQRKRDIFISVHYVNSNNKDNWEYPESIKNEDESEEIIYNDAVWNDIKGIPRLNIEGLYISIGMRFFDY
;
A
#
# COMPACT_ATOMS: atom_id res chain seq x y z
N VAL A 1 -39.72 13.02 -12.27
CA VAL A 1 -39.83 12.41 -10.93
C VAL A 1 -38.45 12.51 -10.30
N ALA A 2 -38.29 13.30 -9.23
CA ALA A 2 -37.01 13.45 -8.55
C ALA A 2 -36.59 12.11 -7.96
N GLN A 3 -35.40 11.64 -8.31
CA GLN A 3 -34.84 10.38 -7.80
C GLN A 3 -34.46 10.59 -6.33
N LYS A 4 -34.99 9.76 -5.44
CA LYS A 4 -34.72 9.85 -4.00
C LYS A 4 -33.28 9.38 -3.74
N LEU A 5 -32.48 10.21 -3.08
CA LEU A 5 -31.09 9.90 -2.71
C LEU A 5 -31.03 8.69 -1.76
N ASP A 6 -29.96 7.90 -1.88
CA ASP A 6 -29.67 6.80 -0.95
C ASP A 6 -29.34 7.37 0.46
N HIS A 7 -29.80 6.71 1.53
CA HIS A 7 -29.67 7.22 2.90
C HIS A 7 -28.25 7.04 3.46
N ASN A 8 -27.39 6.29 2.78
CA ASN A 8 -26.02 6.00 3.22
C ASN A 8 -24.95 6.80 2.44
N LEU A 9 -25.30 7.99 1.96
CA LEU A 9 -24.36 8.91 1.31
C LEU A 9 -23.66 9.79 2.34
N THR A 10 -22.37 10.07 2.12
CA THR A 10 -21.62 11.04 2.91
C THR A 10 -21.90 12.43 2.34
N LEU A 11 -22.96 13.08 2.82
CA LEU A 11 -23.41 14.37 2.31
C LEU A 11 -22.75 15.55 3.03
N GLU A 12 -22.46 15.40 4.31
CA GLU A 12 -21.90 16.45 5.16
C GLU A 12 -20.80 15.87 6.06
N LYS A 13 -19.89 16.73 6.49
CA LYS A 13 -18.89 16.40 7.50
C LYS A 13 -19.57 16.12 8.83
N LYS A 14 -19.17 15.04 9.49
CA LYS A 14 -19.55 14.81 10.89
C LYS A 14 -18.75 15.72 11.82
N SER A 15 -19.42 16.24 12.83
CA SER A 15 -18.78 16.98 13.92
C SER A 15 -18.19 15.98 14.92
N VAL A 16 -16.87 16.02 15.09
CA VAL A 16 -16.13 15.03 15.87
C VAL A 16 -15.37 15.70 16.99
N VAL A 17 -15.58 15.20 18.21
CA VAL A 17 -14.81 15.56 19.40
C VAL A 17 -13.71 14.51 19.63
N ILE A 18 -12.48 14.95 19.89
CA ILE A 18 -11.32 14.05 20.05
C ILE A 18 -10.78 14.18 21.46
N LEU A 19 -10.87 13.11 22.25
CA LEU A 19 -10.59 13.14 23.69
C LEU A 19 -9.54 12.11 24.10
N PRO A 20 -8.65 12.47 25.04
CA PRO A 20 -7.79 11.50 25.70
C PRO A 20 -8.62 10.66 26.69
N GLY A 21 -8.42 9.34 26.70
CA GLY A 21 -9.11 8.44 27.62
C GLY A 21 -8.49 8.39 29.01
N GLN A 22 -7.27 8.91 29.20
CA GLN A 22 -6.55 8.98 30.48
C GLN A 22 -5.61 10.20 30.51
N ASP A 23 -5.26 10.67 31.71
CA ASP A 23 -4.29 11.75 31.96
C ASP A 23 -4.54 13.02 31.13
N ALA A 24 -5.81 13.42 31.02
CA ALA A 24 -6.26 14.56 30.22
C ALA A 24 -5.68 15.91 30.70
N GLU A 25 -5.32 16.00 31.98
CA GLU A 25 -4.88 17.22 32.65
C GLU A 25 -3.38 17.50 32.49
N ASN A 26 -2.54 16.48 32.26
CA ASN A 26 -1.09 16.67 32.15
C ASN A 26 -0.66 17.00 30.70
N PRO A 27 -0.17 18.23 30.41
CA PRO A 27 0.20 18.63 29.06
C PRO A 27 1.38 17.83 28.46
N ARG A 28 2.19 17.20 29.32
CA ARG A 28 3.34 16.39 28.91
C ARG A 28 3.01 14.90 28.77
N SER A 29 1.78 14.48 29.06
CA SER A 29 1.39 13.07 28.96
C SER A 29 1.46 12.57 27.51
N ILE A 30 1.83 11.29 27.36
CA ILE A 30 1.82 10.64 26.05
C ILE A 30 0.41 10.56 25.49
N SER A 31 -0.58 10.36 26.36
CA SER A 31 -2.01 10.42 26.02
C SER A 31 -2.34 11.71 25.26
N ARG A 32 -1.92 12.87 25.77
CA ARG A 32 -2.15 14.15 25.08
C ARG A 32 -1.42 14.24 23.76
N ARG A 33 -0.15 13.82 23.68
CA ARG A 33 0.62 13.85 22.42
C ARG A 33 -0.02 13.00 21.31
N VAL A 34 -0.44 11.78 21.64
CA VAL A 34 -1.12 10.90 20.68
C VAL A 34 -2.48 11.48 20.29
N THR A 35 -3.24 12.00 21.25
CA THR A 35 -4.53 12.66 20.98
C THR A 35 -4.37 13.87 20.05
N SER A 36 -3.32 14.69 20.24
CA SER A 36 -3.01 15.81 19.34
C SER A 36 -2.64 15.34 17.93
N ILE A 37 -1.97 14.19 17.78
CA ILE A 37 -1.70 13.61 16.46
C ILE A 37 -3.01 13.15 15.79
N VAL A 38 -3.91 12.50 16.54
CA VAL A 38 -5.24 12.13 16.03
C VAL A 38 -6.02 13.36 15.57
N SER A 39 -6.03 14.43 16.37
CA SER A 39 -6.68 15.69 16.00
C SER A 39 -6.04 16.34 14.78
N ALA A 40 -4.71 16.47 14.75
CA ALA A 40 -4.00 17.04 13.59
C ALA A 40 -4.27 16.24 12.31
N LYS A 41 -4.26 14.90 12.38
CA LYS A 41 -4.57 14.04 11.23
C LYS A 41 -6.04 14.08 10.81
N ALA A 42 -6.97 14.23 11.75
CA ALA A 42 -8.37 14.46 11.43
C ALA A 42 -8.58 15.79 10.70
N VAL A 43 -7.93 16.87 11.16
CA VAL A 43 -7.98 18.18 10.49
C VAL A 43 -7.33 18.12 9.11
N GLU A 44 -6.14 17.51 8.99
CA GLU A 44 -5.43 17.33 7.71
C GLU A 44 -6.26 16.53 6.69
N LEU A 45 -6.98 15.50 7.14
CA LEU A 45 -7.85 14.70 6.28
C LEU A 45 -9.02 15.53 5.73
N GLY A 46 -9.42 16.61 6.41
CA GLY A 46 -10.44 17.53 5.93
C GLY A 46 -11.84 16.91 5.81
N ARG A 47 -12.11 15.80 6.51
CA ARG A 47 -13.39 15.05 6.47
C ARG A 47 -14.28 15.24 7.70
N PHE A 48 -13.80 16.02 8.67
CA PHE A 48 -14.46 16.25 9.95
C PHE A 48 -14.59 17.73 10.22
N ASN A 49 -15.64 18.08 10.95
CA ASN A 49 -15.65 19.31 11.72
C ASN A 49 -15.07 18.96 13.10
N VAL A 50 -13.75 19.08 13.24
CA VAL A 50 -13.07 18.78 14.50
C VAL A 50 -13.37 19.90 15.50
N ILE A 51 -14.01 19.56 16.61
CA ILE A 51 -14.30 20.51 17.67
C ILE A 51 -13.07 20.60 18.58
N ASP A 52 -12.50 21.80 18.68
CA ASP A 52 -11.30 22.05 19.47
C ASP A 52 -11.62 21.93 20.98
N ARG A 53 -10.67 21.35 21.73
CA ARG A 53 -10.77 21.22 23.18
C ARG A 53 -10.95 22.58 23.88
N THR A 54 -10.38 23.65 23.36
CA THR A 54 -10.56 25.00 23.90
C THR A 54 -12.03 25.44 23.91
N GLN A 55 -12.81 25.02 22.90
CA GLN A 55 -14.25 25.26 22.86
C GLN A 55 -14.97 24.44 23.93
N ILE A 56 -14.58 23.17 24.12
CA ILE A 56 -15.12 22.30 25.17
C ILE A 56 -14.82 22.87 26.57
N GLU A 57 -13.58 23.32 26.81
CA GLU A 57 -13.19 23.93 28.08
C GLU A 57 -13.98 25.22 28.38
N SER A 58 -14.27 26.02 27.34
CA SER A 58 -15.12 27.22 27.50
C SER A 58 -16.57 26.87 27.87
N ILE A 59 -17.15 25.84 27.23
CA ILE A 59 -18.50 25.36 27.52
C ILE A 59 -18.58 24.80 28.95
N LEU A 60 -17.57 24.02 29.36
CA LEU A 60 -17.47 23.48 30.71
C LEU A 60 -17.32 24.55 31.79
N ALA A 61 -16.50 25.58 31.52
CA ALA A 61 -16.32 26.71 32.43
C ALA A 61 -17.61 27.52 32.58
N GLU A 62 -18.35 27.74 31.49
CA GLU A 62 -19.64 28.44 31.50
C GLU A 62 -20.71 27.64 32.27
N GLN A 63 -20.73 26.31 32.12
CA GLN A 63 -21.68 25.44 32.81
C GLN A 63 -21.30 25.10 34.25
N LYS A 64 -20.19 25.64 34.79
CA LYS A 64 -19.66 25.37 36.15
C LYS A 64 -19.47 23.88 36.45
N LEU A 65 -19.23 23.06 35.44
CA LEU A 65 -18.97 21.63 35.61
C LEU A 65 -17.51 21.43 36.00
N GLN A 66 -17.26 20.86 37.19
CA GLN A 66 -15.93 20.42 37.60
C GLN A 66 -15.75 18.95 37.20
N LEU A 67 -14.95 18.68 36.17
CA LEU A 67 -14.60 17.31 35.81
C LEU A 67 -13.24 16.96 36.43
N SER A 68 -13.25 16.08 37.43
CA SER A 68 -12.05 15.53 38.03
C SER A 68 -11.56 14.30 37.27
N GLY A 69 -10.40 14.42 36.61
CA GLY A 69 -9.39 13.35 36.49
C GLY A 69 -9.64 12.07 35.68
N ILE A 70 -10.87 11.62 35.43
CA ILE A 70 -11.12 10.39 34.65
C ILE A 70 -12.40 10.57 33.82
N VAL A 71 -12.24 10.73 32.50
CA VAL A 71 -13.38 10.80 31.59
C VAL A 71 -13.86 9.37 31.31
N ASP A 72 -14.93 8.94 31.98
CA ASP A 72 -15.63 7.69 31.67
C ASP A 72 -16.41 7.80 30.35
N GLU A 73 -16.74 6.68 29.70
CA GLU A 73 -17.50 6.65 28.43
C GLU A 73 -18.83 7.45 28.55
N ASN A 74 -19.46 7.43 29.73
CA ASN A 74 -20.66 8.23 30.01
C ASN A 74 -20.40 9.75 30.01
N GLN A 75 -19.27 10.19 30.58
CA GLN A 75 -18.88 11.60 30.56
C GLN A 75 -18.46 12.06 29.16
N ILE A 76 -17.91 11.17 28.33
CA ILE A 76 -17.59 11.46 26.92
C ILE A 76 -18.86 11.75 26.13
N VAL A 77 -19.92 10.97 26.35
CA VAL A 77 -21.23 11.20 25.71
C VAL A 77 -21.80 12.55 26.13
N GLU A 78 -21.76 12.88 27.43
CA GLU A 78 -22.21 14.17 27.94
C GLU A 78 -21.41 15.34 27.34
N LEU A 79 -20.08 15.24 27.30
CA LEU A 79 -19.20 16.22 26.66
C LEU A 79 -19.49 16.37 25.17
N GLY A 80 -19.74 15.26 24.47
CA GLY A 80 -20.13 15.28 23.06
C GLY A 80 -21.45 16.00 22.83
N HIS A 81 -22.46 15.75 23.67
CA HIS A 81 -23.74 16.45 23.61
C HIS A 81 -23.58 17.95 23.87
N LEU A 82 -22.78 18.34 24.87
CA LEU A 82 -22.50 19.74 25.18
C LEU A 82 -21.79 20.46 24.03
N ALA A 83 -20.90 19.75 23.34
CA ALA A 83 -20.17 20.25 22.18
C ALA A 83 -20.97 20.18 20.87
N ALA A 84 -22.22 19.67 20.89
CA ALA A 84 -23.02 19.38 19.71
C ALA A 84 -22.29 18.51 18.67
N ALA A 85 -21.53 17.52 19.15
CA ALA A 85 -20.80 16.57 18.33
C ALA A 85 -21.67 15.37 17.95
N ASP A 86 -21.53 14.88 16.73
CA ASP A 86 -22.19 13.65 16.27
C ASP A 86 -21.48 12.42 16.83
N GLU A 87 -20.13 12.49 16.89
CA GLU A 87 -19.26 11.38 17.23
C GLU A 87 -18.07 11.83 18.09
N ALA A 88 -17.50 10.90 18.85
CA ALA A 88 -16.25 11.12 19.58
C ALA A 88 -15.18 10.08 19.22
N LEU A 89 -13.94 10.54 19.06
CA LEU A 89 -12.76 9.68 18.97
C LEU A 89 -12.05 9.66 20.33
N LEU A 90 -12.12 8.51 21.00
CA LEU A 90 -11.47 8.28 22.28
C LEU A 90 -10.11 7.64 22.09
N VAL A 91 -9.05 8.29 22.57
CA VAL A 91 -7.68 7.80 22.49
C VAL A 91 -7.24 7.19 23.82
N LYS A 92 -7.07 5.87 23.86
CA LYS A 92 -6.62 5.14 25.05
C LYS A 92 -5.20 4.63 24.85
N ILE A 93 -4.28 5.05 25.72
CA ILE A 93 -2.94 4.46 25.77
C ILE A 93 -3.05 3.09 26.44
N ILE A 94 -2.59 2.05 25.76
CA ILE A 94 -2.53 0.68 26.28
C ILE A 94 -1.17 0.48 26.97
N THR A 95 -0.09 0.85 26.27
CA THR A 95 1.29 0.67 26.75
C THR A 95 2.14 1.87 26.35
N PHE A 96 2.93 2.38 27.28
CA PHE A 96 4.00 3.33 26.98
C PHE A 96 5.24 2.99 27.82
N GLY A 97 6.40 2.95 27.18
CA GLY A 97 7.68 2.78 27.87
C GLY A 97 8.83 3.42 27.11
N GLN A 98 9.78 3.99 27.85
CA GLN A 98 11.06 4.45 27.33
C GLN A 98 12.18 3.98 28.25
N ARG A 99 13.15 3.25 27.72
CA ARG A 99 14.30 2.76 28.48
C ARG A 99 15.53 2.65 27.58
N GLY A 100 16.69 2.98 28.12
CA GLY A 100 17.96 2.73 27.43
C GLY A 100 18.29 1.25 27.42
N VAL A 101 18.67 0.75 26.24
CA VAL A 101 19.03 -0.65 26.02
C VAL A 101 20.44 -0.74 25.44
N PRO A 102 21.20 -1.81 25.74
CA PRO A 102 22.49 -2.03 25.12
C PRO A 102 22.34 -2.01 23.59
N PRO A 103 23.26 -1.37 22.85
CA PRO A 103 23.27 -1.50 21.39
C PRO A 103 23.47 -2.97 21.03
N LYS A 104 22.73 -3.47 20.03
CA LYS A 104 23.02 -4.79 19.47
C LYS A 104 24.47 -4.78 19.00
N GLU A 105 25.27 -5.72 19.49
CA GLU A 105 26.59 -5.97 18.93
C GLU A 105 26.41 -6.20 17.43
N LYS A 106 27.26 -5.58 16.61
CA LYS A 106 27.29 -5.93 15.20
C LYS A 106 27.79 -7.37 15.17
N GLU A 107 26.91 -8.32 14.92
CA GLU A 107 27.29 -9.68 14.58
C GLU A 107 28.27 -9.57 13.40
N THR A 108 29.54 -9.75 13.71
CA THR A 108 30.54 -10.16 12.72
C THR A 108 30.05 -11.49 12.17
N GLU A 109 29.89 -11.53 10.85
CA GLU A 109 29.55 -12.68 10.03
C GLU A 109 29.94 -14.03 10.65
N LYS A 110 28.92 -14.86 10.94
CA LYS A 110 28.84 -16.33 10.78
C LYS A 110 27.85 -16.94 11.78
N ASP A 111 26.64 -17.23 11.32
CA ASP A 111 26.20 -18.58 10.96
C ASP A 111 24.66 -18.62 10.90
N GLU A 112 24.17 -19.04 9.73
CA GLU A 112 22.78 -19.33 9.45
C GLU A 112 22.36 -20.60 10.19
N GLU A 113 21.49 -20.50 11.20
CA GLU A 113 20.51 -21.55 11.48
C GLU A 113 19.12 -20.92 11.62
N GLU A 114 18.28 -21.23 10.64
CA GLU A 114 16.86 -20.94 10.62
C GLU A 114 16.13 -21.67 11.75
N ASN A 115 15.11 -20.97 12.27
CA ASN A 115 13.99 -21.43 13.11
C ASN A 115 14.19 -21.33 14.62
N GLU A 116 13.94 -20.14 15.17
CA GLU A 116 13.03 -20.05 16.31
C GLU A 116 12.31 -18.70 16.36
N TYR A 117 11.05 -18.77 16.73
CA TYR A 117 10.04 -17.73 16.59
C TYR A 117 10.39 -16.47 17.39
N ASP A 118 9.96 -15.33 16.85
CA ASP A 118 10.05 -13.94 17.30
C ASP A 118 9.28 -13.67 18.63
N GLU A 119 9.34 -14.59 19.60
CA GLU A 119 8.62 -14.52 20.89
C GLU A 119 9.45 -13.87 22.03
N ASN A 120 10.78 -13.73 21.88
CA ASN A 120 11.65 -13.33 23.00
C ASN A 120 12.01 -11.83 23.12
N LEU A 121 11.47 -10.92 22.29
CA LEU A 121 11.73 -9.47 22.42
C LEU A 121 10.63 -8.73 23.19
N PHE A 122 9.36 -9.07 22.96
CA PHE A 122 8.24 -8.52 23.73
C PHE A 122 8.18 -9.14 25.13
N GLU A 123 8.46 -10.44 25.25
CA GLU A 123 8.48 -11.13 26.53
C GLU A 123 9.62 -10.63 27.42
N TRP A 124 10.82 -10.36 26.87
CA TRP A 124 11.91 -9.71 27.60
C TRP A 124 11.50 -8.34 28.15
N ILE A 125 10.75 -7.53 27.39
CA ILE A 125 10.31 -6.20 27.84
C ILE A 125 9.20 -6.29 28.88
N ILE A 126 8.24 -7.20 28.74
CA ILE A 126 7.20 -7.43 29.77
C ILE A 126 7.87 -7.95 31.05
N LYS A 127 8.75 -8.94 30.93
CA LYS A 127 9.48 -9.51 32.05
C LYS A 127 10.28 -8.42 32.76
N GLU A 128 11.05 -7.63 32.02
CA GLU A 128 11.94 -6.62 32.59
C GLU A 128 11.28 -5.31 33.03
N SER A 129 10.09 -4.99 32.49
CA SER A 129 9.24 -3.91 33.01
C SER A 129 8.54 -4.32 34.30
N VAL A 130 8.12 -5.58 34.44
CA VAL A 130 7.57 -6.12 35.68
C VAL A 130 8.65 -6.24 36.77
N THR A 131 9.87 -6.70 36.45
CA THR A 131 11.00 -6.71 37.42
C THR A 131 11.41 -5.29 37.83
N ALA A 132 11.39 -4.31 36.92
CA ALA A 132 11.74 -2.92 37.23
C ALA A 132 10.72 -2.20 38.14
N VAL A 133 9.44 -2.62 38.13
CA VAL A 133 8.43 -2.12 39.10
C VAL A 133 8.73 -2.64 40.51
N ILE A 134 9.36 -3.81 40.63
CA ILE A 134 9.81 -4.40 41.90
C ILE A 134 11.12 -3.74 42.37
N ASP A 135 12.03 -3.40 41.46
CA ASP A 135 13.31 -2.74 41.73
C ASP A 135 13.21 -1.20 41.89
N LYS A 136 12.26 -0.75 42.70
CA LYS A 136 12.08 0.65 43.12
C LYS A 136 13.23 1.19 44.01
N LYS A 137 14.40 0.53 44.02
CA LYS A 137 15.53 0.76 44.91
C LYS A 137 16.86 1.10 44.23
N LEU A 138 16.91 1.24 42.90
CA LEU A 138 18.13 1.70 42.21
C LEU A 138 17.90 3.06 41.56
N GLU A 139 18.43 4.07 42.26
CA GLU A 139 18.44 5.49 41.93
C GLU A 139 19.14 5.79 40.58
N ASP A 140 18.41 6.53 39.74
CA ASP A 140 18.85 7.75 39.04
C ASP A 140 20.03 7.73 38.04
N VAL A 141 20.38 6.58 37.45
CA VAL A 141 21.29 6.57 36.28
C VAL A 141 20.67 5.82 35.11
N GLU A 142 20.27 6.57 34.08
CA GLU A 142 19.78 6.04 32.82
C GLU A 142 20.90 5.31 32.06
N ARG A 143 20.90 3.97 32.14
CA ARG A 143 21.82 3.12 31.38
C ARG A 143 21.55 3.30 29.88
N HIS A 144 22.57 3.63 29.09
CA HIS A 144 22.51 3.85 27.62
C HIS A 144 21.64 5.05 27.17
N PRO A 145 22.00 6.29 27.54
CA PRO A 145 21.20 7.50 27.24
C PRO A 145 21.08 7.84 25.74
N ASN A 146 21.94 7.25 24.90
CA ASN A 146 21.97 7.48 23.44
C ASN A 146 21.39 6.31 22.63
N ASN A 147 20.87 5.27 23.29
CA ASN A 147 20.24 4.14 22.63
C ASN A 147 18.93 3.76 23.35
N ILE A 148 17.95 4.64 23.24
CA ILE A 148 16.65 4.48 23.90
C ILE A 148 15.70 3.65 23.04
N GLN A 149 15.15 2.59 23.63
CA GLN A 149 13.98 1.90 23.12
C GLN A 149 12.71 2.60 23.62
N THR A 150 11.84 2.96 22.69
CA THR A 150 10.52 3.53 22.94
C THR A 150 9.46 2.63 22.35
N ILE A 151 8.40 2.36 23.12
CA ILE A 151 7.23 1.60 22.69
C ILE A 151 5.98 2.40 23.04
N ILE A 152 5.09 2.55 22.07
CA ILE A 152 3.74 3.07 22.29
C ILE A 152 2.74 2.12 21.63
N GLN A 153 1.76 1.70 22.42
CA GLN A 153 0.56 1.04 21.95
C GLN A 153 -0.65 1.84 22.41
N ALA A 154 -1.55 2.13 21.48
CA ALA A 154 -2.78 2.86 21.76
C ALA A 154 -3.96 2.30 20.96
N GLU A 155 -5.15 2.60 21.41
CA GLU A 155 -6.41 2.29 20.75
C GLU A 155 -7.17 3.60 20.54
N VAL A 156 -7.72 3.78 19.34
CA VAL A 156 -8.64 4.87 19.03
C VAL A 156 -10.01 4.25 18.79
N ARG A 157 -11.00 4.66 19.60
CA ARG A 157 -12.39 4.18 19.51
C ARG A 157 -13.29 5.28 18.98
N LEU A 158 -14.16 4.94 18.05
CA LEU A 158 -15.22 5.80 17.56
C LEU A 158 -16.51 5.52 18.34
N LEU A 159 -17.02 6.54 19.02
CA LEU A 159 -18.24 6.52 19.79
C LEU A 159 -19.32 7.34 19.10
N ASN A 160 -20.51 6.80 18.96
CA ASN A 160 -21.67 7.59 18.56
C ASN A 160 -22.26 8.29 19.77
N ILE A 161 -22.36 9.62 19.73
CA ILE A 161 -22.80 10.41 20.87
C ILE A 161 -24.28 10.19 21.17
N GLU A 162 -25.13 10.10 20.14
CA GLU A 162 -26.58 9.93 20.32
C GLU A 162 -26.96 8.61 21.04
N SER A 163 -26.31 7.51 20.67
CA SER A 163 -26.59 6.18 21.24
C SER A 163 -25.68 5.81 22.41
N GLY A 164 -24.56 6.52 22.61
CA GLY A 164 -23.51 6.17 23.56
C GLY A 164 -22.80 4.83 23.25
N THR A 165 -22.96 4.29 22.04
CA THR A 165 -22.37 2.99 21.67
C THR A 165 -21.10 3.14 20.83
N SER A 166 -20.13 2.26 21.10
CA SER A 166 -18.90 2.16 20.30
C SER A 166 -19.25 1.58 18.92
N GLN A 167 -18.93 2.34 17.87
CA GLN A 167 -19.19 1.93 16.48
C GLN A 167 -18.01 1.17 15.88
N ASN A 168 -16.78 1.62 16.15
CA ASN A 168 -15.58 1.06 15.54
C ASN A 168 -14.34 1.37 16.39
N ASN A 169 -13.24 0.64 16.20
CA ASN A 169 -11.96 0.94 16.81
C ASN A 169 -10.79 0.49 15.94
N PHE A 170 -9.64 1.15 16.11
CA PHE A 170 -8.38 0.67 15.56
C PHE A 170 -7.27 0.76 16.60
N ARG A 171 -6.34 -0.17 16.53
CA ARG A 171 -5.13 -0.19 17.36
C ARG A 171 -3.95 0.32 16.56
N ILE A 172 -3.08 1.06 17.22
CA ILE A 172 -1.82 1.56 16.69
C ILE A 172 -0.68 1.13 17.59
N THR A 173 0.40 0.68 16.97
CA THR A 173 1.59 0.20 17.68
C THR A 173 2.83 0.68 16.94
N ALA A 174 3.78 1.23 17.69
CA ALA A 174 5.05 1.67 17.14
C ALA A 174 6.17 1.44 18.14
N THR A 175 7.33 1.03 17.62
CA THR A 175 8.53 0.78 18.40
C THR A 175 9.75 1.37 17.69
N HIS A 176 10.70 1.87 18.47
CA HIS A 176 11.96 2.35 17.92
C HIS A 176 13.07 2.23 18.95
N THR A 177 14.25 1.80 18.52
CA THR A 177 15.46 1.77 19.34
C THR A 177 16.52 2.64 18.68
N GLY A 178 17.03 3.62 19.42
CA GLY A 178 18.12 4.49 18.97
C GLY A 178 17.93 5.96 19.35
N GLY A 179 19.05 6.67 19.50
CA GLY A 179 19.06 8.07 19.92
C GLY A 179 18.66 8.26 21.39
N ASN A 180 18.58 9.52 21.80
CA ASN A 180 18.11 9.89 23.15
C ASN A 180 16.58 9.76 23.29
N LYS A 181 16.05 9.93 24.50
CA LYS A 181 14.61 9.79 24.81
C LYS A 181 13.72 10.59 23.87
N THR A 182 14.08 11.84 23.59
CA THR A 182 13.31 12.73 22.71
C THR A 182 13.36 12.27 21.26
N ALA A 183 14.54 11.92 20.76
CA ALA A 183 14.72 11.46 19.39
C ALA A 183 13.98 10.14 19.14
N SER A 184 14.11 9.19 20.06
CA SER A 184 13.43 7.90 20.01
C SER A 184 11.91 8.07 20.05
N LEU A 185 11.40 8.92 20.96
CA LEU A 185 9.97 9.24 21.04
C LEU A 185 9.43 9.85 19.75
N ASN A 186 10.13 10.83 19.18
CA ASN A 186 9.70 11.49 17.95
C ASN A 186 9.63 10.51 16.77
N ARG A 187 10.56 9.54 16.68
CA ARG A 187 10.49 8.48 15.67
C ARG A 187 9.23 7.63 15.83
N VAL A 188 8.92 7.21 17.06
CA VAL A 188 7.70 6.44 17.35
C VAL A 188 6.42 7.24 17.07
N LEU A 189 6.35 8.50 17.51
CA LEU A 189 5.19 9.36 17.26
C LEU A 189 4.96 9.60 15.75
N ASN A 190 6.03 9.74 14.95
CA ASN A 190 5.92 9.87 13.50
C ASN A 190 5.38 8.59 12.85
N GLN A 191 5.80 7.41 13.32
CA GLN A 191 5.24 6.13 12.84
C GLN A 191 3.74 6.02 13.17
N LEU A 192 3.34 6.40 14.40
CA LEU A 192 1.92 6.41 14.78
C LEU A 192 1.11 7.40 13.95
N SER A 193 1.66 8.58 13.65
CA SER A 193 1.02 9.61 12.84
C SER A 193 0.60 9.10 11.46
N TRP A 194 1.45 8.29 10.82
CA TRP A 194 1.13 7.65 9.54
C TRP A 194 0.01 6.60 9.68
N GLN A 195 0.07 5.73 10.69
CA GLN A 195 -0.97 4.71 10.95
C GLN A 195 -2.33 5.36 11.26
N ILE A 196 -2.33 6.41 12.10
CA ILE A 196 -3.53 7.16 12.47
C ILE A 196 -4.18 7.78 11.22
N GLY A 197 -3.41 8.46 10.38
CA GLY A 197 -3.95 9.07 9.16
C GLY A 197 -4.61 8.06 8.22
N ARG A 198 -3.97 6.90 8.03
CA ARG A 198 -4.53 5.79 7.22
C ARG A 198 -5.83 5.26 7.82
N ASN A 199 -5.85 4.94 9.11
CA ASN A 199 -7.02 4.35 9.76
C ASN A 199 -8.20 5.33 9.85
N LEU A 200 -7.95 6.63 10.03
CA LEU A 200 -9.00 7.66 9.98
C LEU A 200 -9.63 7.76 8.59
N ARG A 201 -8.85 7.63 7.51
CA ARG A 201 -9.38 7.57 6.13
C ARG A 201 -10.25 6.34 5.90
N GLU A 202 -9.89 5.20 6.49
CA GLU A 202 -10.67 3.96 6.44
C GLU A 202 -12.03 4.08 7.14
N PHE A 203 -12.07 4.74 8.31
CA PHE A 203 -13.31 4.94 9.07
C PHE A 203 -14.32 5.82 8.36
N TYR A 204 -13.83 6.79 7.59
CA TYR A 204 -14.68 7.80 6.95
C TYR A 204 -14.43 7.81 5.44
N MET A 205 -14.62 6.64 4.86
CA MET A 205 -14.63 6.45 3.42
C MET A 205 -15.79 7.24 2.81
N ILE A 206 -15.52 8.00 1.76
CA ILE A 206 -16.53 8.82 1.10
C ILE A 206 -17.42 7.92 0.25
N ALA A 207 -18.73 7.95 0.53
CA ALA A 207 -19.76 7.30 -0.26
C ALA A 207 -20.60 8.37 -0.96
N SER A 208 -20.48 8.44 -2.28
CA SER A 208 -21.15 9.42 -3.13
C SER A 208 -22.14 8.75 -4.10
N GLU A 209 -22.80 9.56 -4.91
CA GLU A 209 -23.71 9.14 -5.97
C GLU A 209 -23.33 9.81 -7.29
N VAL A 210 -23.42 9.04 -8.38
CA VAL A 210 -23.29 9.55 -9.75
C VAL A 210 -24.57 10.29 -10.12
N ILE A 211 -24.46 11.59 -10.32
CA ILE A 211 -25.59 12.45 -10.71
C ILE A 211 -25.75 12.46 -12.23
N GLU A 212 -24.62 12.51 -12.94
CA GLU A 212 -24.58 12.64 -14.39
C GLU A 212 -23.43 11.82 -14.98
N LYS A 213 -23.59 11.42 -16.25
CA LYS A 213 -22.56 10.75 -17.04
C LYS A 213 -22.52 11.36 -18.43
N ASP A 214 -21.38 11.94 -18.79
CA ASP A 214 -21.09 12.42 -20.14
C ASP A 214 -19.86 11.69 -20.70
N GLY A 215 -20.06 10.90 -21.76
CA GLY A 215 -18.98 10.09 -22.32
C GLY A 215 -18.32 9.17 -21.28
N ASN A 216 -17.02 9.38 -21.04
CA ASN A 216 -16.24 8.68 -20.01
C ASN A 216 -16.13 9.45 -18.70
N ASP A 217 -16.66 10.67 -18.61
CA ASP A 217 -16.63 11.47 -17.41
C ASP A 217 -17.97 11.33 -16.65
N ILE A 218 -17.89 11.33 -15.32
CA ILE A 218 -19.04 11.26 -14.42
C ILE A 218 -18.97 12.40 -13.42
N THR A 219 -20.14 12.91 -13.05
CA THR A 219 -20.29 13.90 -11.98
C THR A 219 -20.77 13.19 -10.73
N ILE A 220 -20.05 13.35 -9.62
CA ILE A 220 -20.40 12.77 -8.32
C ILE A 220 -20.89 13.86 -7.34
N LEU A 221 -21.83 13.50 -6.48
CA LEU A 221 -22.42 14.37 -5.44
C LEU A 221 -21.51 14.49 -4.23
N THR A 222 -20.32 15.02 -4.42
CA THR A 222 -19.36 15.32 -3.36
C THR A 222 -18.43 16.42 -3.83
N GLY A 223 -18.16 17.40 -2.97
CA GLY A 223 -17.34 18.56 -3.29
C GLY A 223 -16.06 18.70 -2.47
N SER A 224 -15.42 19.85 -2.60
CA SER A 224 -14.17 20.23 -1.90
C SER A 224 -14.32 20.26 -0.39
N ASP A 225 -15.53 20.49 0.09
CA ASP A 225 -15.89 20.49 1.50
C ASP A 225 -15.70 19.12 2.16
N MET A 226 -15.59 18.03 1.41
CA MET A 226 -15.49 16.66 1.93
C MET A 226 -14.06 16.09 1.97
N GLY A 227 -13.02 16.93 1.84
CA GLY A 227 -11.63 16.46 1.95
C GLY A 227 -11.22 15.52 0.81
N LEU A 228 -11.72 15.81 -0.40
CA LEU A 228 -11.37 15.08 -1.61
C LEU A 228 -9.95 15.45 -2.09
N GLU A 229 -9.25 14.46 -2.64
CA GLU A 229 -7.93 14.63 -3.26
C GLU A 229 -8.01 14.32 -4.76
N GLU A 230 -7.41 15.17 -5.59
CA GLU A 230 -7.34 14.91 -7.02
C GLU A 230 -6.60 13.58 -7.28
N GLY A 231 -7.14 12.77 -8.16
CA GLY A 231 -6.61 11.45 -8.47
C GLY A 231 -7.09 10.33 -7.55
N ALA A 232 -7.87 10.62 -6.51
CA ALA A 232 -8.59 9.60 -5.75
C ALA A 232 -9.44 8.73 -6.69
N ILE A 233 -9.48 7.43 -6.42
CA ILE A 233 -10.22 6.48 -7.25
C ILE A 233 -11.52 6.12 -6.53
N PHE A 234 -12.61 6.09 -7.28
CA PHE A 234 -13.92 5.68 -6.83
C PHE A 234 -14.35 4.41 -7.55
N GLU A 235 -14.84 3.44 -6.78
CA GLU A 235 -15.56 2.29 -7.32
C GLU A 235 -17.04 2.63 -7.48
N VAL A 236 -17.51 2.53 -8.73
CA VAL A 236 -18.90 2.77 -9.08
C VAL A 236 -19.70 1.49 -8.99
N ASN A 237 -20.74 1.49 -8.16
CA ASN A 237 -21.61 0.36 -7.85
C ASN A 237 -23.05 0.66 -8.26
N SER A 238 -23.81 -0.33 -8.71
CA SER A 238 -25.27 -0.14 -8.83
C SER A 238 -25.89 0.10 -7.44
N PRO A 239 -27.10 0.68 -7.34
CA PRO A 239 -27.81 0.75 -6.07
C PRO A 239 -27.93 -0.60 -5.37
N GLY A 240 -27.99 -0.55 -4.03
CA GLY A 240 -28.40 -1.70 -3.23
C GLY A 240 -29.80 -2.14 -3.61
N ARG A 241 -30.13 -3.41 -3.35
CA ARG A 241 -31.47 -3.96 -3.58
C ARG A 241 -32.00 -4.54 -2.29
N GLU A 242 -33.14 -4.03 -1.85
CA GLU A 242 -33.86 -4.66 -0.75
C GLU A 242 -34.51 -5.96 -1.23
N LYS A 243 -34.36 -7.02 -0.45
CA LYS A 243 -34.96 -8.33 -0.70
C LYS A 243 -35.59 -8.83 0.58
N LYS A 244 -36.88 -9.19 0.52
CA LYS A 244 -37.57 -9.86 1.61
C LYS A 244 -37.12 -11.32 1.68
N TYR A 245 -36.62 -11.76 2.83
CA TYR A 245 -36.26 -13.15 3.11
C TYR A 245 -36.79 -13.54 4.48
N LYS A 246 -37.69 -14.54 4.53
CA LYS A 246 -38.31 -15.03 5.78
C LYS A 246 -38.83 -13.89 6.69
N ASP A 247 -39.64 -13.00 6.12
CA ASP A 247 -40.22 -11.81 6.77
C ASP A 247 -39.23 -10.74 7.29
N ARG A 248 -37.94 -10.85 6.95
CA ARG A 248 -36.96 -9.79 7.18
C ARG A 248 -36.62 -9.10 5.86
N MET A 249 -36.59 -7.77 5.89
CA MET A 249 -36.03 -6.98 4.78
C MET A 249 -34.51 -7.01 4.89
N VAL A 250 -33.83 -7.44 3.84
CA VAL A 250 -32.37 -7.50 3.77
C VAL A 250 -31.90 -6.67 2.58
N THR A 251 -30.98 -5.74 2.82
CA THR A 251 -30.38 -4.92 1.76
C THR A 251 -29.17 -5.64 1.17
N LEU A 252 -29.28 -6.07 -0.08
CA LEU A 252 -28.17 -6.64 -0.83
C LEU A 252 -27.30 -5.50 -1.38
N PRO A 253 -25.96 -5.58 -1.25
CA PRO A 253 -25.07 -4.55 -1.75
C PRO A 253 -25.13 -4.45 -3.28
N GLY A 254 -24.81 -3.25 -3.75
CA GLY A 254 -24.66 -2.92 -5.16
C GLY A 254 -23.66 -3.82 -5.89
N LYS A 255 -23.87 -4.05 -7.19
CA LYS A 255 -22.89 -4.76 -8.02
C LYS A 255 -21.90 -3.75 -8.63
N PRO A 256 -20.58 -4.01 -8.57
CA PRO A 256 -19.55 -3.14 -9.10
C PRO A 256 -19.64 -3.03 -10.63
N ARG A 257 -19.38 -1.84 -11.17
CA ARG A 257 -19.61 -1.49 -12.59
C ARG A 257 -18.40 -0.88 -13.28
N ALA A 258 -17.68 0.01 -12.59
CA ALA A 258 -16.57 0.76 -13.12
C ALA A 258 -15.64 1.26 -12.01
N LEU A 259 -14.44 1.68 -12.39
CA LEU A 259 -13.59 2.55 -11.58
C LEU A 259 -13.51 3.92 -12.26
N ALA A 260 -13.57 4.99 -11.48
CA ALA A 260 -13.41 6.36 -11.93
C ALA A 260 -12.36 7.08 -11.10
N LYS A 261 -11.52 7.89 -11.73
CA LYS A 261 -10.48 8.67 -11.09
C LYS A 261 -10.90 10.13 -11.05
N LEU A 262 -10.86 10.74 -9.87
CA LEU A 262 -11.19 12.14 -9.68
C LEU A 262 -10.23 13.03 -10.50
N THR A 263 -10.78 13.94 -11.29
CA THR A 263 -10.01 14.83 -12.19
C THR A 263 -10.22 16.30 -11.88
N ASN A 264 -11.35 16.65 -11.27
CA ASN A 264 -11.63 18.03 -10.88
C ASN A 264 -12.56 18.02 -9.66
N ILE A 265 -12.28 18.88 -8.70
CA ILE A 265 -13.04 19.03 -7.46
C ILE A 265 -13.79 20.35 -7.53
N GLY A 266 -15.13 20.28 -7.57
CA GLY A 266 -15.98 21.45 -7.46
C GLY A 266 -16.50 21.66 -6.04
N GLU A 267 -17.28 22.72 -5.83
CA GLU A 267 -17.76 23.09 -4.49
C GLU A 267 -18.71 22.05 -3.88
N ASN A 268 -19.71 21.60 -4.64
CA ASN A 268 -20.73 20.63 -4.20
C ASN A 268 -20.70 19.32 -4.99
N THR A 269 -20.10 19.34 -6.18
CA THR A 269 -20.00 18.19 -7.09
C THR A 269 -18.63 18.14 -7.69
N SER A 270 -18.13 16.93 -7.93
CA SER A 270 -16.80 16.72 -8.51
C SER A 270 -16.90 15.88 -9.76
N THR A 271 -15.91 16.05 -10.66
CA THR A 271 -15.83 15.28 -11.91
C THR A 271 -14.79 14.19 -11.77
N ALA A 272 -15.16 12.96 -12.16
CA ALA A 272 -14.25 11.82 -12.22
C ALA A 272 -14.30 11.18 -13.60
N ARG A 273 -13.13 10.79 -14.11
CA ARG A 273 -12.98 10.07 -15.38
C ARG A 273 -13.02 8.58 -15.15
N ILE A 274 -13.91 7.88 -15.84
CA ILE A 274 -13.94 6.42 -15.87
C ILE A 274 -12.63 5.90 -16.47
N ILE A 275 -11.85 5.22 -15.65
CA ILE A 275 -10.56 4.60 -16.04
C ILE A 275 -10.73 3.14 -16.44
N ARG A 276 -11.80 2.49 -15.97
CA ARG A 276 -12.17 1.10 -16.29
C ARG A 276 -13.68 0.91 -16.23
N GLN A 277 -14.28 0.27 -17.23
CA GLN A 277 -15.73 0.00 -17.26
C GLN A 277 -16.04 -1.42 -17.75
N TRP A 278 -16.48 -2.31 -16.86
CA TRP A 278 -16.90 -3.68 -17.22
C TRP A 278 -18.41 -3.83 -17.40
N LYS A 279 -19.20 -2.90 -16.83
CA LYS A 279 -20.67 -2.81 -16.99
C LYS A 279 -21.10 -1.35 -17.12
N LYS A 280 -22.30 -1.12 -17.68
CA LYS A 280 -22.86 0.23 -17.89
C LYS A 280 -22.95 1.01 -16.58
N VAL A 281 -22.48 2.26 -16.59
CA VAL A 281 -22.66 3.27 -15.54
C VAL A 281 -23.84 4.17 -15.91
N LYS A 282 -24.62 4.60 -14.91
CA LYS A 282 -25.78 5.48 -15.05
C LYS A 282 -25.88 6.41 -13.85
N ALA A 283 -26.64 7.50 -13.98
CA ALA A 283 -27.08 8.30 -12.85
C ALA A 283 -27.81 7.42 -11.81
N GLY A 284 -27.65 7.77 -10.53
CA GLY A 284 -28.14 6.99 -9.39
C GLY A 284 -27.23 5.82 -8.98
N HIS A 285 -26.11 5.58 -9.66
CA HIS A 285 -25.13 4.60 -9.19
C HIS A 285 -24.32 5.18 -8.02
N ARG A 286 -23.92 4.34 -7.06
CA ARG A 286 -23.07 4.76 -5.95
C ARG A 286 -21.62 4.87 -6.41
N ALA A 287 -20.86 5.80 -5.85
CA ALA A 287 -19.44 5.96 -6.06
C ALA A 287 -18.75 5.97 -4.70
N ASN A 288 -18.06 4.88 -4.36
CA ASN A 288 -17.36 4.76 -3.09
C ASN A 288 -15.87 4.95 -3.32
N GLU A 289 -15.23 5.81 -2.53
CA GLU A 289 -13.79 6.02 -2.60
C GLU A 289 -13.03 4.71 -2.32
N MET A 290 -11.90 4.53 -2.99
CA MET A 290 -10.96 3.47 -2.73
C MET A 290 -9.84 4.01 -1.84
N ILE A 291 -9.57 3.32 -0.74
CA ILE A 291 -8.57 3.75 0.25
C ILE A 291 -7.15 3.40 -0.21
N TYR A 292 -6.99 2.30 -0.96
CA TYR A 292 -5.70 1.83 -1.43
C TYR A 292 -5.55 2.03 -2.93
N ASP A 293 -4.36 2.49 -3.32
CA ASP A 293 -3.92 2.50 -4.70
C ASP A 293 -3.94 1.04 -5.21
N PRO A 294 -4.66 0.75 -6.31
CA PRO A 294 -4.68 -0.59 -6.88
C PRO A 294 -3.29 -1.09 -7.25
N THR A 295 -3.09 -2.40 -7.20
CA THR A 295 -1.95 -3.08 -7.81
C THR A 295 -2.44 -4.05 -8.88
N ALA A 296 -1.53 -4.56 -9.72
CA ALA A 296 -1.88 -5.60 -10.67
C ALA A 296 -0.75 -6.58 -10.92
N THR A 297 -1.11 -7.83 -11.20
CA THR A 297 -0.18 -8.87 -11.61
C THR A 297 -0.52 -9.35 -13.02
N ASP A 298 0.48 -9.40 -13.89
CA ASP A 298 0.36 -9.95 -15.23
C ASP A 298 1.09 -11.30 -15.31
N PHE A 299 0.48 -12.25 -16.01
CA PHE A 299 1.15 -13.46 -16.49
C PHE A 299 1.09 -13.47 -18.01
N THR A 300 2.25 -13.59 -18.65
CA THR A 300 2.37 -13.39 -20.09
C THR A 300 3.20 -14.50 -20.72
N ILE A 301 2.74 -15.02 -21.84
CA ILE A 301 3.51 -15.91 -22.71
C ILE A 301 4.00 -15.09 -23.89
N ASN A 302 5.31 -15.14 -24.15
CA ASN A 302 5.94 -14.47 -25.29
C ASN A 302 6.12 -15.49 -26.42
N ILE A 303 5.80 -15.05 -27.64
CA ILE A 303 5.82 -15.84 -28.87
C ILE A 303 6.70 -15.09 -29.87
N ARG A 304 7.75 -15.76 -30.34
CA ARG A 304 8.69 -15.26 -31.34
C ARG A 304 8.78 -16.27 -32.49
N ASP A 305 8.95 -15.77 -33.72
CA ASP A 305 9.31 -16.60 -34.87
C ASP A 305 10.65 -17.29 -34.55
N GLN A 306 10.69 -18.63 -34.55
CA GLN A 306 11.76 -19.53 -34.03
C GLN A 306 11.53 -20.25 -32.68
N SER A 307 10.34 -20.18 -32.07
CA SER A 307 9.87 -21.11 -30.99
C SER A 307 10.58 -21.01 -29.63
N ASN A 308 10.78 -19.78 -29.14
CA ASN A 308 11.20 -19.54 -27.75
C ASN A 308 9.99 -19.52 -26.82
N PHE A 309 9.91 -20.43 -25.85
CA PHE A 309 8.92 -20.32 -24.77
C PHE A 309 9.48 -19.41 -23.68
N ASN A 310 8.82 -18.29 -23.43
CA ASN A 310 9.16 -17.38 -22.34
C ASN A 310 7.89 -16.99 -21.57
N LEU A 311 7.94 -17.22 -20.26
CA LEU A 311 6.93 -16.79 -19.30
C LEU A 311 7.43 -15.52 -18.61
N THR A 312 6.62 -14.47 -18.63
CA THR A 312 6.90 -13.22 -17.93
C THR A 312 5.80 -12.92 -16.90
N GLY A 313 6.22 -12.78 -15.64
CA GLY A 313 5.42 -12.21 -14.56
C GLY A 313 5.70 -10.71 -14.42
N LYS A 314 4.66 -9.90 -14.23
CA LYS A 314 4.82 -8.45 -13.96
C LYS A 314 4.00 -8.03 -12.76
N PHE A 315 4.57 -7.23 -11.88
CA PHE A 315 3.88 -6.63 -10.73
C PHE A 315 3.82 -5.12 -10.88
N TRP A 316 2.64 -4.58 -11.17
CA TRP A 316 2.37 -3.16 -11.40
C TRP A 316 2.06 -2.42 -10.10
N LEU A 317 2.84 -1.38 -9.84
CA LEU A 317 2.59 -0.39 -8.80
C LEU A 317 1.70 0.71 -9.38
N SER A 318 0.50 0.91 -8.81
CA SER A 318 -0.45 1.94 -9.25
C SER A 318 -0.76 1.92 -10.77
N PRO A 319 -1.38 0.87 -11.32
CA PRO A 319 -1.52 0.63 -12.76
C PRO A 319 -2.37 1.65 -13.51
N PHE A 320 -3.01 2.57 -12.79
CA PHE A 320 -3.90 3.62 -13.34
C PHE A 320 -3.31 5.03 -13.28
N LYS A 321 -2.04 5.17 -12.87
CA LYS A 321 -1.31 6.43 -13.03
C LYS A 321 -1.00 6.68 -14.51
N LYS A 322 -0.80 7.96 -14.86
CA LYS A 322 -0.45 8.38 -16.24
C LYS A 322 0.81 7.66 -16.71
N LEU A 323 1.79 7.55 -15.82
CA LEU A 323 2.97 6.73 -15.96
C LEU A 323 2.92 5.66 -14.87
N ALA A 324 2.86 4.39 -15.26
CA ALA A 324 2.79 3.26 -14.35
C ALA A 324 4.05 2.41 -14.46
N GLY A 325 4.62 2.02 -13.32
CA GLY A 325 5.81 1.18 -13.23
C GLY A 325 5.46 -0.25 -12.81
N ALA A 326 6.25 -1.21 -13.29
CA ALA A 326 6.19 -2.60 -12.85
C ALA A 326 7.58 -3.19 -12.63
N LEU A 327 7.65 -4.11 -11.69
CA LEU A 327 8.74 -5.07 -11.60
C LEU A 327 8.41 -6.28 -12.47
N THR A 328 9.39 -6.81 -13.19
CA THR A 328 9.20 -7.95 -14.10
C THR A 328 10.14 -9.08 -13.74
N GLY A 329 9.64 -10.31 -13.78
CA GLY A 329 10.45 -11.52 -13.76
C GLY A 329 10.15 -12.35 -14.98
N GLN A 330 11.17 -12.92 -15.61
CA GLN A 330 11.01 -13.77 -16.78
C GLN A 330 11.87 -15.01 -16.70
N LEU A 331 11.37 -16.09 -17.26
CA LEU A 331 12.08 -17.36 -17.40
C LEU A 331 11.65 -18.03 -18.69
N GLY A 332 12.57 -18.73 -19.33
CA GLY A 332 12.27 -19.39 -20.58
C GLY A 332 13.50 -19.92 -21.29
N THR A 333 13.33 -20.16 -22.58
CA THR A 333 14.42 -20.50 -23.49
C THR A 333 14.63 -19.43 -24.53
N VAL A 334 15.87 -19.26 -24.96
CA VAL A 334 16.24 -18.43 -26.10
C VAL A 334 17.05 -19.26 -27.07
N LYS A 335 16.68 -19.21 -28.35
CA LYS A 335 17.41 -19.87 -29.42
C LYS A 335 18.69 -19.10 -29.76
N ASP A 336 19.80 -19.81 -29.87
CA ASP A 336 21.08 -19.25 -30.31
C ASP A 336 21.34 -19.45 -31.82
N THR A 337 22.47 -18.95 -32.30
CA THR A 337 22.90 -19.12 -33.70
C THR A 337 23.26 -20.56 -34.10
N ARG A 338 23.37 -21.48 -33.14
CA ARG A 338 23.58 -22.92 -33.37
C ARG A 338 22.26 -23.69 -33.41
N ASP A 339 21.12 -22.99 -33.34
CA ASP A 339 19.77 -23.58 -33.29
C ASP A 339 19.46 -24.32 -31.97
N GLU A 340 20.24 -24.07 -30.92
CA GLU A 340 20.09 -24.67 -29.60
C GLU A 340 19.25 -23.76 -28.68
N ASN A 341 18.53 -24.36 -27.74
CA ASN A 341 17.73 -23.63 -26.75
C ASN A 341 18.53 -23.44 -25.46
N ASP A 342 18.83 -22.19 -25.13
CA ASP A 342 19.51 -21.83 -23.89
C ASP A 342 18.49 -21.39 -22.84
N ILE A 343 18.60 -21.93 -21.64
CA ILE A 343 17.71 -21.56 -20.53
C ILE A 343 18.16 -20.20 -20.01
N PHE A 344 17.19 -19.33 -19.74
CA PHE A 344 17.48 -18.07 -19.06
C PHE A 344 16.43 -17.74 -18.02
N TRP A 345 16.85 -16.93 -17.05
CA TRP A 345 15.94 -16.16 -16.20
C TRP A 345 16.38 -14.71 -16.17
N GLY A 346 15.47 -13.83 -15.78
CA GLY A 346 15.78 -12.40 -15.72
C GLY A 346 14.82 -11.63 -14.84
N LEU A 347 15.32 -10.49 -14.38
CA LEU A 347 14.57 -9.51 -13.62
C LEU A 347 14.65 -8.17 -14.35
N GLY A 348 13.65 -7.33 -14.16
CA GLY A 348 13.63 -6.05 -14.84
C GLY A 348 12.53 -5.14 -14.37
N MET A 349 12.35 -4.08 -15.15
CA MET A 349 11.28 -3.12 -14.92
C MET A 349 10.57 -2.79 -16.22
N GLU A 350 9.30 -2.45 -16.11
CA GLU A 350 8.53 -1.89 -17.22
C GLU A 350 7.89 -0.58 -16.80
N VAL A 351 7.94 0.40 -17.69
CA VAL A 351 7.20 1.65 -17.53
C VAL A 351 6.22 1.76 -18.68
N LYS A 352 4.94 1.96 -18.39
CA LYS A 352 3.91 2.16 -19.42
C LYS A 352 3.16 3.48 -19.23
N THR A 353 2.66 3.98 -20.34
CA THR A 353 1.70 5.08 -20.40
C THR A 353 0.50 4.67 -21.23
N LYS A 354 -0.67 5.20 -20.85
CA LYS A 354 -1.93 4.95 -21.55
C LYS A 354 -2.05 5.87 -22.75
N LEU A 355 -2.49 5.31 -23.88
CA LEU A 355 -2.72 6.05 -25.13
C LEU A 355 -4.19 6.43 -25.29
N LEU A 356 -5.09 5.45 -25.26
CA LEU A 356 -6.52 5.68 -25.50
C LEU A 356 -7.41 4.56 -24.90
N ASP A 357 -8.67 4.90 -24.65
CA ASP A 357 -9.74 3.95 -24.31
C ASP A 357 -10.84 3.98 -25.36
N LEU A 358 -11.28 2.81 -25.80
CA LEU A 358 -12.48 2.61 -26.61
C LEU A 358 -13.40 1.62 -25.91
N GLY A 359 -14.21 2.13 -24.98
CA GLY A 359 -15.12 1.33 -24.17
C GLY A 359 -14.38 0.33 -23.29
N LYS A 360 -14.38 -0.96 -23.67
CA LYS A 360 -13.68 -2.03 -22.94
C LYS A 360 -12.27 -2.29 -23.45
N LEU A 361 -11.90 -1.71 -24.59
CA LEU A 361 -10.57 -1.82 -25.18
C LEU A 361 -9.71 -0.67 -24.66
N GLN A 362 -8.50 -0.98 -24.20
CA GLN A 362 -7.52 0.01 -23.76
C GLN A 362 -6.22 -0.20 -24.53
N PHE A 363 -5.58 0.89 -24.91
CA PHE A 363 -4.27 0.85 -25.56
C PHE A 363 -3.24 1.59 -24.73
N SER A 364 -2.06 1.01 -24.61
CA SER A 364 -0.92 1.59 -23.91
C SER A 364 0.36 1.31 -24.66
N THR A 365 1.37 2.13 -24.44
CA THR A 365 2.73 1.87 -24.87
C THR A 365 3.67 1.88 -23.67
N GLY A 366 4.76 1.14 -23.75
CA GLY A 366 5.72 1.06 -22.66
C GLY A 366 7.11 0.70 -23.12
N ILE A 367 8.05 0.84 -22.19
CA ILE A 367 9.44 0.44 -22.32
C ILE A 367 9.71 -0.64 -21.27
N HIS A 368 10.20 -1.79 -21.71
CA HIS A 368 10.59 -2.91 -20.84
C HIS A 368 12.12 -3.03 -20.85
N LEU A 369 12.72 -3.08 -19.66
CA LEU A 369 14.17 -3.11 -19.44
C LEU A 369 14.53 -4.34 -18.59
N PRO A 370 14.61 -5.53 -19.20
CA PRO A 370 15.06 -6.76 -18.52
C PRO A 370 16.59 -6.89 -18.50
N ILE A 371 17.11 -7.40 -17.39
CA ILE A 371 18.46 -7.94 -17.23
C ILE A 371 18.32 -9.45 -17.05
N ASN A 372 18.98 -10.21 -17.91
CA ASN A 372 18.84 -11.66 -17.97
C ASN A 372 20.17 -12.36 -17.81
N LEU A 373 20.10 -13.60 -17.36
CA LEU A 373 21.20 -14.53 -17.26
C LEU A 373 20.82 -15.80 -18.02
N ALA A 374 21.51 -16.08 -19.12
CA ALA A 374 21.40 -17.32 -19.88
C ALA A 374 22.44 -18.34 -19.40
N PHE A 375 22.12 -19.63 -19.57
CA PHE A 375 22.96 -20.75 -19.17
C PHE A 375 22.99 -21.82 -20.24
N LYS A 376 24.17 -22.41 -20.47
CA LYS A 376 24.37 -23.61 -21.29
C LYS A 376 25.67 -24.33 -20.91
N TYR A 377 25.97 -25.42 -21.60
CA TYR A 377 27.30 -26.04 -21.55
C TYR A 377 28.12 -25.60 -22.77
N ASP A 378 29.41 -25.38 -22.57
CA ASP A 378 30.34 -25.11 -23.67
C ASP A 378 30.80 -26.41 -24.39
N ASP A 379 31.66 -26.29 -25.41
CA ASP A 379 32.11 -27.46 -26.18
C ASP A 379 33.14 -28.33 -25.42
N ASP A 380 33.61 -27.91 -24.24
CA ASP A 380 34.48 -28.67 -23.32
C ASP A 380 33.74 -29.11 -22.04
N ASN A 381 32.41 -29.01 -22.04
CA ASN A 381 31.51 -29.45 -20.98
C ASN A 381 31.61 -28.63 -19.67
N ASN A 382 32.06 -27.36 -19.75
CA ASN A 382 31.95 -26.39 -18.66
C ASN A 382 30.54 -25.78 -18.62
N PHE A 383 30.01 -25.54 -17.42
CA PHE A 383 28.72 -24.85 -17.26
C PHE A 383 28.92 -23.34 -17.34
N VAL A 384 28.46 -22.74 -18.43
CA VAL A 384 28.70 -21.33 -18.75
C VAL A 384 27.43 -20.51 -18.60
N SER A 385 27.62 -19.23 -18.30
CA SER A 385 26.55 -18.26 -18.23
C SER A 385 26.89 -16.98 -18.98
N GLN A 386 25.87 -16.25 -19.42
CA GLN A 386 26.03 -14.94 -20.05
C GLN A 386 24.94 -13.99 -19.55
N THR A 387 25.35 -12.79 -19.16
CA THR A 387 24.40 -11.69 -18.87
C THR A 387 24.03 -10.95 -20.16
N PHE A 388 22.75 -10.68 -20.38
CA PHE A 388 22.27 -9.94 -21.54
C PHE A 388 21.05 -9.06 -21.25
N ILE A 389 20.95 -7.92 -21.93
CA ILE A 389 19.82 -6.98 -21.82
C ILE A 389 19.06 -6.89 -23.14
N ASN A 390 17.74 -7.04 -23.13
CA ASN A 390 16.93 -6.92 -24.34
C ASN A 390 15.86 -5.83 -24.18
N PRO A 391 16.27 -4.54 -24.13
CA PRO A 391 15.33 -3.44 -23.98
C PRO A 391 14.33 -3.45 -25.13
N SER A 392 13.04 -3.32 -24.80
CA SER A 392 11.98 -3.33 -25.80
C SER A 392 11.02 -2.16 -25.65
N ILE A 393 10.49 -1.69 -26.78
CA ILE A 393 9.34 -0.78 -26.83
C ILE A 393 8.13 -1.62 -27.20
N ASN A 394 7.03 -1.42 -26.49
CA ASN A 394 5.82 -2.19 -26.69
C ASN A 394 4.59 -1.34 -26.99
N LEU A 395 3.67 -1.93 -27.75
CA LEU A 395 2.29 -1.47 -27.92
C LEU A 395 1.37 -2.58 -27.43
N THR A 396 0.56 -2.28 -26.43
CA THR A 396 -0.32 -3.22 -25.75
C THR A 396 -1.78 -2.84 -25.99
N SER A 397 -2.59 -3.81 -26.42
CA SER A 397 -4.04 -3.72 -26.44
C SER A 397 -4.63 -4.66 -25.39
N SER A 398 -5.49 -4.15 -24.51
CA SER A 398 -6.12 -4.93 -23.45
C SER A 398 -7.64 -4.85 -23.49
N ILE A 399 -8.31 -5.95 -23.17
CA ILE A 399 -9.75 -6.07 -23.09
C ILE A 399 -10.17 -6.27 -21.64
N ILE A 400 -11.01 -5.36 -21.13
CA ILE A 400 -11.60 -5.49 -19.79
C ILE A 400 -12.68 -6.57 -19.81
N LEU A 401 -12.39 -7.71 -19.18
CA LEU A 401 -13.35 -8.81 -19.07
C LEU A 401 -14.29 -8.60 -17.89
N GLN A 402 -13.72 -8.33 -16.72
CA GLN A 402 -14.42 -8.23 -15.44
C GLN A 402 -13.79 -7.14 -14.57
N ARG A 403 -14.33 -6.93 -13.35
CA ARG A 403 -13.82 -5.98 -12.36
C ARG A 403 -12.29 -6.06 -12.22
N LYS A 404 -11.79 -7.25 -11.91
CA LYS A 404 -10.38 -7.51 -11.57
C LYS A 404 -9.60 -8.29 -12.64
N ARG A 405 -10.11 -8.42 -13.87
CA ARG A 405 -9.49 -9.29 -14.89
C ARG A 405 -9.51 -8.68 -16.29
N ASP A 406 -8.35 -8.69 -16.93
CA ASP A 406 -8.17 -8.38 -18.35
C ASP A 406 -7.45 -9.50 -19.08
N ILE A 407 -7.64 -9.54 -20.40
CA ILE A 407 -6.73 -10.20 -21.35
C ILE A 407 -6.06 -9.10 -22.16
N PHE A 408 -4.79 -9.29 -22.51
CA PHE A 408 -4.07 -8.36 -23.37
C PHE A 408 -3.17 -9.08 -24.37
N ILE A 409 -2.90 -8.37 -25.46
CA ILE A 409 -1.92 -8.74 -26.47
C ILE A 409 -0.99 -7.54 -26.64
N SER A 410 0.30 -7.79 -26.71
CA SER A 410 1.30 -6.74 -26.94
C SER A 410 2.25 -7.14 -28.05
N VAL A 411 2.62 -6.17 -28.87
CA VAL A 411 3.71 -6.28 -29.84
C VAL A 411 4.90 -5.54 -29.26
N HIS A 412 6.05 -6.20 -29.27
CA HIS A 412 7.30 -5.68 -28.72
C HIS A 412 8.36 -5.63 -29.81
N TYR A 413 9.21 -4.62 -29.77
CA TYR A 413 10.37 -4.48 -30.65
C TYR A 413 11.64 -4.30 -29.84
N VAL A 414 12.64 -5.16 -30.10
CA VAL A 414 14.00 -5.09 -29.55
C VAL A 414 14.94 -4.63 -30.66
N ASN A 415 15.74 -3.59 -30.41
CA ASN A 415 16.54 -2.92 -31.44
C ASN A 415 17.95 -3.48 -31.62
N SER A 416 18.45 -4.30 -30.70
CA SER A 416 19.84 -4.77 -30.75
C SER A 416 20.03 -6.09 -30.04
N ASN A 417 20.96 -6.89 -30.55
CA ASN A 417 21.53 -8.03 -29.84
C ASN A 417 22.62 -7.58 -28.85
N ASN A 418 22.93 -8.45 -27.89
CA ASN A 418 24.03 -8.21 -26.94
C ASN A 418 25.37 -8.70 -27.54
N LYS A 419 26.46 -8.30 -26.88
CA LYS A 419 27.78 -8.91 -27.12
C LYS A 419 27.82 -10.31 -26.52
N ASP A 420 28.57 -11.20 -27.15
CA ASP A 420 28.73 -12.60 -26.72
C ASP A 420 29.85 -12.71 -25.69
N ASN A 421 29.47 -12.89 -24.42
CA ASN A 421 30.38 -12.97 -23.28
C ASN A 421 29.97 -14.14 -22.39
N TRP A 422 30.17 -15.36 -22.89
CA TRP A 422 29.92 -16.57 -22.12
C TRP A 422 31.11 -16.88 -21.21
N GLU A 423 30.86 -17.04 -19.91
CA GLU A 423 31.88 -17.23 -18.90
C GLU A 423 31.50 -18.37 -17.95
N TYR A 424 32.50 -19.07 -17.39
CA TYR A 424 32.30 -20.03 -16.31
C TYR A 424 33.20 -19.69 -15.10
N PRO A 425 32.71 -19.91 -13.86
CA PRO A 425 33.50 -19.69 -12.66
C PRO A 425 34.46 -20.88 -12.41
N GLU A 426 35.68 -20.59 -11.99
CA GLU A 426 36.66 -21.57 -11.50
C GLU A 426 37.18 -21.14 -10.13
N SER A 427 37.20 -22.06 -9.15
CA SER A 427 37.75 -21.79 -7.83
C SER A 427 39.24 -22.10 -7.79
N ILE A 428 40.04 -21.10 -7.45
CA ILE A 428 41.48 -21.24 -7.26
C ILE A 428 41.78 -21.14 -5.77
N LYS A 429 42.65 -22.03 -5.29
CA LYS A 429 43.20 -21.97 -3.93
C LYS A 429 44.47 -21.15 -3.94
N ASN A 430 44.47 -20.07 -3.16
CA ASN A 430 45.64 -19.26 -2.92
C ASN A 430 46.60 -19.95 -1.95
N GLU A 431 47.85 -19.47 -1.91
CA GLU A 431 48.90 -19.99 -1.01
C GLU A 431 48.53 -19.86 0.48
N ASP A 432 47.61 -18.95 0.82
CA ASP A 432 47.09 -18.72 2.17
C ASP A 432 45.83 -19.54 2.49
N GLU A 433 45.52 -20.55 1.67
CA GLU A 433 44.32 -21.40 1.75
C GLU A 433 42.98 -20.65 1.56
N SER A 434 43.01 -19.38 1.13
CA SER A 434 41.82 -18.67 0.70
C SER A 434 41.35 -19.16 -0.68
N GLU A 435 40.04 -19.22 -0.89
CA GLU A 435 39.44 -19.56 -2.18
C GLU A 435 39.01 -18.29 -2.91
N GLU A 436 39.49 -18.12 -4.15
CA GLU A 436 39.09 -17.04 -5.05
C GLU A 436 38.34 -17.60 -6.25
N ILE A 437 37.27 -16.93 -6.67
CA ILE A 437 36.51 -17.31 -7.88
C ILE A 437 36.98 -16.43 -9.02
N ILE A 438 37.57 -17.03 -10.04
CA ILE A 438 37.88 -16.38 -11.32
C ILE A 438 36.84 -16.75 -12.36
N TYR A 439 36.62 -15.88 -13.34
CA TYR A 439 35.73 -16.13 -14.47
C TYR A 439 36.57 -16.32 -15.73
N ASN A 440 36.43 -17.48 -16.36
CA ASN A 440 37.13 -17.83 -17.59
C ASN A 440 36.17 -17.73 -18.77
N ASP A 441 36.71 -17.35 -19.94
CA ASP A 441 35.98 -17.37 -21.20
C ASP A 441 35.57 -18.80 -21.58
N ALA A 442 34.33 -18.97 -22.05
CA ALA A 442 33.82 -20.25 -22.51
C ALA A 442 34.58 -20.83 -23.72
N VAL A 443 34.71 -22.15 -23.77
CA VAL A 443 35.43 -22.86 -24.84
C VAL A 443 34.49 -23.25 -25.97
N TRP A 444 34.71 -22.69 -27.16
CA TRP A 444 33.88 -22.93 -28.34
C TRP A 444 34.66 -23.54 -29.49
N ASN A 445 34.04 -24.48 -30.20
CA ASN A 445 34.57 -25.04 -31.44
C ASN A 445 34.51 -24.02 -32.58
N ASP A 446 35.66 -23.71 -33.18
CA ASP A 446 35.81 -22.73 -34.27
C ASP A 446 34.91 -23.01 -35.49
N ILE A 447 34.64 -24.28 -35.80
CA ILE A 447 33.81 -24.68 -36.96
C ILE A 447 32.34 -24.37 -36.68
N LYS A 448 31.89 -24.56 -35.43
CA LYS A 448 30.52 -24.26 -35.01
C LYS A 448 30.31 -22.77 -34.72
N GLY A 449 31.38 -22.05 -34.40
CA GLY A 449 31.36 -20.63 -34.03
C GLY A 449 30.75 -20.36 -32.65
N ILE A 450 30.94 -19.17 -32.08
CA ILE A 450 30.39 -18.81 -30.76
C ILE A 450 28.85 -18.76 -30.83
N PRO A 451 28.11 -19.41 -29.91
CA PRO A 451 26.65 -19.33 -29.87
C PRO A 451 26.19 -17.91 -29.47
N ARG A 452 25.49 -17.24 -30.38
CA ARG A 452 24.95 -15.89 -30.15
C ARG A 452 23.47 -15.92 -29.90
N LEU A 453 23.01 -15.22 -28.87
CA LEU A 453 21.59 -15.14 -28.54
C LEU A 453 20.84 -14.25 -29.54
N ASN A 454 19.86 -14.80 -30.26
CA ASN A 454 19.05 -14.05 -31.23
C ASN A 454 17.80 -13.44 -30.56
N ILE A 455 17.91 -12.17 -30.14
CA ILE A 455 16.89 -11.48 -29.35
C ILE A 455 16.33 -10.22 -30.03
N GLU A 456 17.00 -9.72 -31.06
CA GLU A 456 16.57 -8.58 -31.87
C GLU A 456 15.27 -8.87 -32.63
N GLY A 457 14.51 -7.83 -32.92
CA GLY A 457 13.31 -7.91 -33.74
C GLY A 457 12.01 -7.97 -32.94
N LEU A 458 10.97 -8.46 -33.61
CA LEU A 458 9.60 -8.44 -33.09
C LEU A 458 9.25 -9.71 -32.32
N TYR A 459 8.51 -9.55 -31.24
CA TYR A 459 7.79 -10.65 -30.59
C TYR A 459 6.41 -10.20 -30.13
N ILE A 460 5.50 -11.17 -30.04
CA ILE A 460 4.14 -10.95 -29.57
C ILE A 460 4.03 -11.55 -28.17
N SER A 461 3.33 -10.88 -27.27
CA SER A 461 3.04 -11.41 -25.95
C SER A 461 1.54 -11.46 -25.72
N ILE A 462 1.02 -12.57 -25.21
CA ILE A 462 -0.38 -12.73 -24.84
C ILE A 462 -0.42 -13.00 -23.35
N GLY A 463 -1.28 -12.27 -22.62
CA GLY A 463 -1.31 -12.39 -21.18
C GLY A 463 -2.65 -12.09 -20.54
N MET A 464 -2.72 -12.43 -19.26
CA MET A 464 -3.82 -12.10 -18.38
C MET A 464 -3.33 -11.14 -17.30
N ARG A 465 -4.15 -10.14 -16.97
CA ARG A 465 -3.90 -9.18 -15.89
C ARG A 465 -4.94 -9.34 -14.80
N PHE A 466 -4.47 -9.42 -13.57
CA PHE A 466 -5.28 -9.50 -12.36
C PHE A 466 -5.04 -8.27 -11.52
N PHE A 467 -6.11 -7.60 -11.08
CA PHE A 467 -5.97 -6.44 -10.20
C PHE A 467 -6.28 -6.79 -8.76
N ASP A 468 -5.56 -6.15 -7.85
CA ASP A 468 -5.83 -6.23 -6.42
C ASP A 468 -6.22 -4.86 -5.85
N TYR A 469 -7.37 -4.83 -5.18
CA TYR A 469 -8.02 -3.68 -4.55
C TYR A 469 -9.37 -4.02 -3.90
#